data_AF-A0AAE0F751-F1
#
_entry.id   AF-A0AAE0F751-F1
#
_cell.length_a   1.000
_cell.length_b   1.000
_cell.length_c   1.000
_cell.angle_alpha   90.00
_cell.angle_beta   90.00
_cell.angle_gamma   90.00
#
_symmetry.space_group_name_H-M   'P 1'
#
loop_
_entity.id
_entity.type
_entity.pdbx_description
1 polymer ?
#
loop_
_entity_poly.entity_id
_entity_poly.type
_entity_poly.pdbx_seq_one_letter_code
_entity_poly.pdbx_strand_id
1 'polypeptide(L)'
;MATAFEQCPPLSLPRSVFQEKDYRVPLRIGEKLWGGPDLAKLLALCAYTGVLAERSRTVRNATSKPLDDECRTQLQSLTCAISPVDSISDVLKQLHVDELYPDIGPALNGQSETKRDKQPGLEYLSYVSVLNQLISMSKQLNHDAYNRSNHKYIAHQVALLYQCLNQTRGETKPFKRRIESVFDEVKAITEGSTAPELSDAHKSWLRDMTSDIHRLVSSCPPSMRERLLPVTKVFNSL
;
A
#
# COMPACT_ATOMS: atom_id res chain seq x y z
N MET A 1 22.92 32.69 -46.14
CA MET A 1 21.80 32.78 -45.17
C MET A 1 21.34 31.36 -44.91
N ALA A 2 21.88 30.70 -43.89
CA ALA A 2 21.47 29.34 -43.51
C ALA A 2 20.21 29.44 -42.63
N THR A 3 19.19 28.62 -42.93
CA THR A 3 17.92 28.61 -42.21
C THR A 3 18.10 28.06 -40.79
N ALA A 4 17.41 28.66 -39.81
CA ALA A 4 17.50 28.38 -38.37
C ALA A 4 17.20 26.92 -37.93
N PHE A 5 16.87 26.02 -38.87
CA PHE A 5 16.61 24.61 -38.60
C PHE A 5 17.87 23.74 -38.50
N GLU A 6 19.02 24.18 -39.00
CA GLU A 6 20.27 23.39 -38.96
C GLU A 6 21.02 23.47 -37.61
N GLN A 7 20.53 24.27 -36.65
CA GLN A 7 21.18 24.48 -35.35
C GLN A 7 20.50 23.74 -34.18
N CYS A 8 19.47 22.93 -34.44
CA CYS A 8 18.87 22.11 -33.39
C CYS A 8 19.58 20.76 -33.31
N PRO A 9 20.19 20.39 -32.16
CA PRO A 9 20.69 19.04 -31.98
C PRO A 9 19.54 18.03 -32.11
N PRO A 10 19.77 16.85 -32.72
CA PRO A 10 18.72 15.87 -32.90
C PRO A 10 18.18 15.41 -31.54
N LEU A 11 16.86 15.34 -31.39
CA LEU A 11 16.17 14.89 -30.17
C LEU A 11 16.57 13.47 -29.74
N SER A 12 17.12 12.68 -30.66
CA SER A 12 17.81 11.43 -30.35
C SER A 12 18.89 11.17 -31.41
N LEU A 13 20.04 10.67 -30.98
CA LEU A 13 21.07 10.16 -31.87
C LEU A 13 20.73 8.70 -32.18
N PRO A 14 20.34 8.33 -33.40
CA PRO A 14 20.08 6.94 -33.74
C PRO A 14 21.38 6.14 -33.57
N ARG A 15 21.39 5.18 -32.65
CA ARG A 15 22.48 4.20 -32.50
C ARG A 15 22.17 2.98 -33.36
N SER A 16 23.16 2.51 -34.09
CA SER A 16 23.05 1.28 -34.87
C SER A 16 22.88 0.09 -33.93
N VAL A 17 21.72 -0.55 -34.02
CA VAL A 17 21.30 -1.70 -33.20
C VAL A 17 22.18 -2.94 -33.42
N PHE A 18 23.06 -2.93 -34.42
CA PHE A 18 23.88 -4.09 -34.79
C PHE A 18 25.22 -4.20 -34.04
N GLN A 19 25.56 -3.25 -33.16
CA GLN A 19 26.86 -3.23 -32.47
C GLN A 19 26.84 -3.71 -31.01
N GLU A 20 25.67 -3.93 -30.40
CA GLU A 20 25.57 -4.42 -29.01
C GLU A 20 25.32 -5.94 -28.98
N LYS A 21 26.19 -6.69 -28.27
CA LYS A 21 26.25 -8.16 -28.28
C LYS A 21 25.20 -8.87 -27.40
N ASP A 22 24.38 -8.14 -26.66
CA ASP A 22 23.41 -8.73 -25.72
C ASP A 22 22.05 -8.01 -25.81
N TYR A 23 21.26 -8.35 -26.83
CA TYR A 23 19.87 -7.91 -26.90
C TYR A 23 18.97 -8.89 -26.14
N ARG A 24 18.78 -8.63 -24.84
CA ARG A 24 17.52 -9.02 -24.19
C ARG A 24 16.56 -7.87 -24.38
N VAL A 25 15.80 -7.88 -25.48
CA VAL A 25 14.63 -6.99 -25.61
C VAL A 25 13.59 -7.53 -24.61
N PRO A 26 13.29 -6.82 -23.51
CA PRO A 26 12.19 -7.23 -22.66
C PRO A 26 10.92 -7.17 -23.50
N LEU A 27 10.25 -8.30 -23.69
CA LEU A 27 8.96 -8.36 -24.36
C LEU A 27 7.95 -7.63 -23.49
N ARG A 28 7.69 -6.37 -23.82
CA ARG A 28 6.73 -5.49 -23.13
C ARG A 28 5.37 -5.48 -23.81
N ILE A 29 4.97 -6.62 -24.38
CA ILE A 29 3.72 -6.78 -25.15
C ILE A 29 2.46 -6.45 -24.29
N GLY A 30 2.58 -6.50 -22.96
CA GLY A 30 1.52 -6.13 -22.02
C GLY A 30 1.60 -4.70 -21.47
N GLU A 31 2.63 -3.92 -21.79
CA GLU A 31 2.70 -2.52 -21.33
C GLU A 31 1.85 -1.63 -22.24
N LYS A 32 1.06 -0.73 -21.62
CA LYS A 32 0.28 0.25 -22.38
C LYS A 32 1.24 1.12 -23.19
N LEU A 33 1.04 1.17 -24.52
CA LEU A 33 1.89 1.90 -25.48
C LEU A 33 1.97 3.41 -25.18
N TRP A 34 0.97 3.95 -24.50
CA TRP A 34 0.90 5.31 -23.99
C TRP A 34 0.75 5.21 -22.47
N GLY A 35 1.55 5.98 -21.72
CA GLY A 35 1.42 6.04 -20.27
C GLY A 35 -0.01 6.43 -19.91
N GLY A 36 -0.79 5.49 -19.37
CA GLY A 36 -2.09 5.80 -18.80
C GLY A 36 -1.92 6.82 -17.67
N PRO A 37 -2.99 7.51 -17.28
CA PRO A 37 -2.95 8.41 -16.13
C PRO A 37 -2.39 7.66 -14.92
N ASP A 38 -1.45 8.29 -14.21
CA ASP A 38 -0.84 7.71 -13.01
C ASP A 38 -1.87 7.76 -11.86
N LEU A 39 -2.78 6.79 -11.88
CA LEU A 39 -3.87 6.66 -10.91
C LEU A 39 -3.31 6.43 -9.50
N ALA A 40 -2.19 5.72 -9.38
CA ALA A 40 -1.54 5.50 -8.09
C ALA A 40 -1.11 6.84 -7.49
N LYS A 41 -0.47 7.71 -8.29
CA LYS A 41 -0.11 9.07 -7.87
C LYS A 41 -1.33 9.94 -7.61
N LEU A 42 -2.38 9.85 -8.41
CA LEU A 42 -3.64 10.57 -8.17
C LEU A 42 -4.24 10.19 -6.82
N LEU A 43 -4.41 8.89 -6.55
CA LEU A 43 -4.95 8.38 -5.29
C LEU A 43 -4.05 8.74 -4.10
N ALA A 44 -2.73 8.67 -4.25
CA ALA A 44 -1.78 9.07 -3.21
C ALA A 44 -1.90 10.57 -2.87
N LEU A 45 -2.01 11.45 -3.88
CA LEU A 45 -2.25 12.88 -3.67
C LEU A 45 -3.61 13.15 -3.01
N CYS A 46 -4.64 12.38 -3.36
CA CYS A 46 -5.96 12.51 -2.71
C CYS A 46 -5.92 12.09 -1.24
N ALA A 47 -5.24 10.99 -0.92
CA ALA A 47 -5.00 10.56 0.44
C ALA A 47 -4.20 11.59 1.24
N TYR A 48 -3.13 12.13 0.65
CA TYR A 48 -2.30 13.17 1.25
C TYR A 48 -3.10 14.45 1.53
N THR A 49 -3.97 14.85 0.60
CA THR A 49 -4.88 15.98 0.79
C THR A 49 -5.81 15.76 2.00
N GLY A 50 -6.35 14.55 2.18
CA GLY A 50 -7.14 14.22 3.37
C GLY A 50 -6.36 14.40 4.67
N VAL A 51 -5.10 13.97 4.70
CA VAL A 51 -4.21 14.16 5.87
C VAL A 51 -3.91 15.64 6.12
N LEU A 52 -3.68 16.43 5.07
CA LEU A 52 -3.49 17.88 5.20
C LEU A 52 -4.74 18.57 5.76
N ALA A 53 -5.93 18.18 5.28
CA ALA A 53 -7.21 18.68 5.78
C ALA A 53 -7.50 18.26 7.23
N GLU A 54 -7.09 17.06 7.65
CA GLU A 54 -7.16 16.65 9.06
C GLU A 54 -6.20 17.46 9.95
N ARG A 55 -4.99 17.72 9.46
CA ARG A 55 -3.99 18.54 10.16
C ARG A 55 -4.47 19.97 10.34
N SER A 56 -5.07 20.60 9.32
CA SER A 56 -5.60 21.96 9.42
C SER A 56 -6.76 22.08 10.44
N ARG A 57 -7.54 21.02 10.64
CA ARG A 57 -8.58 20.95 11.68
C ARG A 57 -8.01 20.84 13.09
N THR A 58 -6.99 20.02 13.29
CA THR A 58 -6.47 19.69 14.62
C THR A 58 -5.56 20.78 15.19
N VAL A 59 -4.82 21.47 14.33
CA VAL A 59 -3.87 22.53 14.74
C VAL A 59 -4.58 23.88 14.80
N ARG A 60 -4.97 24.31 16.01
CA ARG A 60 -5.75 25.54 16.29
C ARG A 60 -5.15 26.89 15.81
N ASN A 61 -3.94 26.90 15.23
CA ASN A 61 -3.25 28.10 14.75
C ASN A 61 -2.92 28.06 13.23
N ALA A 62 -3.51 27.12 12.47
CA ALA A 62 -3.21 26.99 11.05
C ALA A 62 -3.98 28.04 10.22
N THR A 63 -3.34 29.19 9.94
CA THR A 63 -3.67 30.05 8.78
C THR A 63 -3.36 29.38 7.43
N SER A 64 -2.91 28.12 7.42
CA SER A 64 -2.55 27.39 6.21
C SER A 64 -3.81 26.89 5.49
N LYS A 65 -3.88 27.17 4.18
CA LYS A 65 -4.85 26.53 3.28
C LYS A 65 -4.80 25.00 3.46
N PRO A 66 -5.95 24.29 3.41
CA PRO A 66 -6.00 22.83 3.59
C PRO A 66 -5.29 22.05 2.46
N LEU A 67 -5.03 22.70 1.33
CA LEU A 67 -4.29 22.14 0.19
C LEU A 67 -3.19 23.14 -0.20
N ASP A 68 -1.96 22.65 -0.35
CA ASP A 68 -0.86 23.45 -0.87
C ASP A 68 -1.00 23.68 -2.39
N ASP A 69 -0.38 24.74 -2.90
CA ASP A 69 -0.50 25.11 -4.32
C ASP A 69 0.22 24.07 -5.23
N GLU A 70 1.21 23.34 -4.70
CA GLU A 70 1.92 22.28 -5.40
C GLU A 70 1.04 21.04 -5.64
N CYS A 71 0.38 20.51 -4.61
CA CYS A 71 -0.54 19.37 -4.76
C CYS A 71 -1.69 19.73 -5.68
N ARG A 72 -2.21 20.96 -5.59
CA ARG A 72 -3.25 21.43 -6.52
C ARG A 72 -2.78 21.38 -7.97
N THR A 73 -1.57 21.85 -8.25
CA THR A 73 -0.97 21.83 -9.59
C THR A 73 -0.76 20.41 -10.09
N GLN A 74 -0.28 19.51 -9.23
CA GLN A 74 -0.10 18.09 -9.59
C GLN A 74 -1.44 17.37 -9.82
N LEU A 75 -2.45 17.62 -8.98
CA LEU A 75 -3.81 17.09 -9.17
C LEU A 75 -4.37 17.57 -10.51
N GLN A 76 -4.26 18.87 -10.81
CA GLN A 76 -4.73 19.44 -12.07
C GLN A 76 -4.04 18.82 -13.29
N SER A 77 -2.72 18.62 -13.22
CA SER A 77 -1.96 17.96 -14.29
C SER A 77 -2.43 16.52 -14.52
N LEU A 78 -2.65 15.75 -13.44
CA LEU A 78 -3.09 14.36 -13.54
C LEU A 78 -4.53 14.25 -14.01
N THR A 79 -5.44 15.10 -13.55
CA THR A 79 -6.84 15.09 -14.02
C THR A 79 -6.97 15.56 -15.46
N CYS A 80 -6.18 16.56 -15.88
CA CYS A 80 -6.13 17.02 -17.27
C CYS A 80 -5.65 15.93 -18.23
N ALA A 81 -4.72 15.08 -17.78
CA ALA A 81 -4.29 13.90 -18.56
C ALA A 81 -5.38 12.83 -18.71
N ILE A 82 -6.39 12.82 -17.83
CA ILE A 82 -7.55 11.90 -17.89
C ILE A 82 -8.66 12.50 -18.75
N SER A 83 -9.08 13.72 -18.41
CA SER A 83 -10.08 14.49 -19.14
C SER A 83 -9.62 15.95 -19.20
N PRO A 84 -9.22 16.47 -20.37
CA PRO A 84 -8.74 17.84 -20.51
C PRO A 84 -9.83 18.91 -20.30
N VAL A 85 -11.10 18.53 -20.44
CA VAL A 85 -12.24 19.44 -20.44
C VAL A 85 -12.88 19.56 -19.06
N ASP A 86 -12.85 18.48 -18.29
CA ASP A 86 -13.53 18.39 -17.00
C ASP A 86 -12.76 19.09 -15.88
N SER A 87 -13.48 19.61 -14.90
CA SER A 87 -12.85 20.15 -13.69
C SER A 87 -12.25 19.01 -12.85
N ILE A 88 -11.29 19.33 -11.97
CA ILE A 88 -10.69 18.35 -11.03
C ILE A 88 -11.81 17.60 -10.28
N SER A 89 -12.81 18.32 -9.78
CA SER A 89 -13.93 17.75 -9.04
C SER A 89 -14.79 16.80 -9.87
N ASP A 90 -14.97 17.06 -11.17
CA ASP A 90 -15.76 16.22 -12.05
C ASP A 90 -15.02 14.93 -12.39
N VAL A 91 -13.72 15.01 -12.68
CA VAL A 91 -12.87 13.84 -12.90
C VAL A 91 -12.82 12.95 -11.64
N LEU A 92 -12.66 13.54 -10.46
CA LEU A 92 -12.64 12.77 -9.20
C LEU A 92 -13.98 12.06 -8.94
N LYS A 93 -15.12 12.67 -9.30
CA LYS A 93 -16.45 12.04 -9.21
C LYS A 93 -16.63 10.93 -10.23
N GLN A 94 -16.22 11.15 -11.48
CA GLN A 94 -16.25 10.11 -12.53
C GLN A 94 -15.47 8.87 -12.11
N LEU A 95 -14.35 9.06 -11.42
CA LEU A 95 -13.50 7.99 -10.90
C LEU A 95 -13.93 7.47 -9.52
N HIS A 96 -15.00 8.00 -8.90
CA HIS A 96 -15.44 7.69 -7.53
C HIS A 96 -14.37 7.91 -6.45
N VAL A 97 -13.38 8.78 -6.70
CA VAL A 97 -12.30 9.09 -5.75
C VAL A 97 -12.80 9.98 -4.63
N ASP A 98 -13.83 10.80 -4.87
CA ASP A 98 -14.51 11.61 -3.87
C ASP A 98 -15.27 10.77 -2.83
N GLU A 99 -15.73 9.57 -3.20
CA GLU A 99 -16.29 8.60 -2.25
C GLU A 99 -15.21 8.02 -1.32
N LEU A 100 -13.99 7.81 -1.84
CA LEU A 100 -12.85 7.31 -1.06
C LEU A 100 -12.24 8.37 -0.14
N TYR A 101 -12.14 9.60 -0.63
CA TYR A 101 -11.50 10.72 0.05
C TYR A 101 -12.45 11.92 0.08
N PRO A 102 -13.49 11.89 0.93
CA PRO A 102 -14.52 12.93 0.97
C PRO A 102 -14.01 14.33 1.29
N ASP A 103 -12.81 14.43 1.88
CA ASP A 103 -12.20 15.71 2.25
C ASP A 103 -11.61 16.47 1.07
N ILE A 104 -11.44 15.83 -0.10
CA ILE A 104 -10.80 16.46 -1.25
C ILE A 104 -11.62 17.59 -1.85
N GLY A 105 -12.93 17.44 -1.97
CA GLY A 105 -13.80 18.48 -2.54
C GLY A 105 -13.77 19.76 -1.71
N PRO A 106 -14.01 19.70 -0.40
CA PRO A 106 -13.88 20.84 0.50
C PRO A 106 -12.47 21.44 0.48
N ALA A 107 -11.41 20.62 0.52
CA ALA A 107 -10.03 21.10 0.45
C ALA A 107 -9.72 21.85 -0.86
N LEU A 108 -10.22 21.36 -2.00
CA LEU A 108 -10.12 22.04 -3.29
C LEU A 108 -10.81 23.41 -3.29
N ASN A 109 -11.89 23.56 -2.52
CA ASN A 109 -12.62 24.81 -2.35
C ASN A 109 -12.06 25.71 -1.23
N GLY A 110 -10.96 25.32 -0.58
CA GLY A 110 -10.38 26.06 0.54
C GLY A 110 -11.15 25.93 1.85
N GLN A 111 -12.05 24.94 1.95
CA GLN A 111 -12.83 24.64 3.15
C GLN A 111 -12.12 23.56 3.96
N SER A 112 -12.07 23.72 5.28
CA SER A 112 -11.41 22.78 6.21
C SER A 112 -12.38 21.75 6.79
N GLU A 113 -13.70 21.93 6.60
CA GLU A 113 -14.71 21.17 7.33
C GLU A 113 -15.46 20.20 6.41
N THR A 114 -15.48 18.93 6.81
CA THR A 114 -16.40 17.93 6.28
C THR A 114 -17.15 17.30 7.45
N LYS A 115 -18.45 17.05 7.27
CA LYS A 115 -19.30 16.37 8.26
C LYS A 115 -19.16 14.84 8.22
N ARG A 116 -18.21 14.30 7.45
CA ARG A 116 -18.08 12.85 7.27
C ARG A 116 -16.97 12.31 8.17
N ASP A 117 -17.38 11.51 9.14
CA ASP A 117 -16.46 10.86 10.09
C ASP A 117 -15.65 9.70 9.48
N LYS A 118 -16.04 9.21 8.30
CA LYS A 118 -15.41 8.03 7.67
C LYS A 118 -14.55 8.43 6.48
N GLN A 119 -13.35 7.89 6.42
CA GLN A 119 -12.37 8.08 5.34
C GLN A 119 -12.05 6.71 4.69
N PRO A 120 -12.90 6.20 3.78
CA PRO A 120 -12.78 4.85 3.25
C PRO A 120 -11.43 4.55 2.60
N GLY A 121 -10.83 5.53 1.92
CA GLY A 121 -9.51 5.39 1.31
C GLY A 121 -8.38 5.27 2.32
N LEU A 122 -8.46 5.98 3.46
CA LEU A 122 -7.46 5.84 4.54
C LEU A 122 -7.65 4.53 5.30
N GLU A 123 -8.90 4.12 5.55
CA GLU A 123 -9.20 2.82 6.14
C GLU A 123 -8.68 1.66 5.28
N TYR A 124 -8.82 1.77 3.95
CA TYR A 124 -8.24 0.83 3.00
C TYR A 124 -6.71 0.76 3.11
N LEU A 125 -6.01 1.90 3.09
CA LEU A 125 -4.54 1.93 3.18
C LEU A 125 -4.05 1.35 4.51
N SER A 126 -4.73 1.70 5.61
CA SER A 126 -4.47 1.11 6.92
C SER A 126 -4.63 -0.40 6.88
N TYR A 127 -5.72 -0.90 6.28
CA TYR A 127 -5.98 -2.33 6.22
C TYR A 127 -4.97 -3.10 5.35
N VAL A 128 -4.61 -2.57 4.18
CA VAL A 128 -3.58 -3.16 3.31
C VAL A 128 -2.22 -3.20 4.03
N SER A 129 -1.89 -2.17 4.81
CA SER A 129 -0.69 -2.17 5.66
C SER A 129 -0.69 -3.34 6.64
N VAL A 130 -1.83 -3.61 7.31
CA VAL A 130 -1.96 -4.76 8.22
C VAL A 130 -1.78 -6.09 7.49
N LEU A 131 -2.36 -6.26 6.29
CA LEU A 131 -2.19 -7.48 5.50
C LEU A 131 -0.73 -7.69 5.07
N ASN A 132 -0.06 -6.61 4.64
CA ASN A 132 1.37 -6.64 4.29
C ASN A 132 2.23 -6.98 5.51
N GLN A 133 1.93 -6.40 6.68
CA GLN A 133 2.62 -6.73 7.91
C GLN A 133 2.43 -8.20 8.27
N LEU A 134 1.21 -8.75 8.12
CA LEU A 134 0.91 -10.14 8.39
C LEU A 134 1.72 -11.10 7.50
N ILE A 135 1.84 -10.79 6.20
CA ILE A 135 2.67 -11.57 5.26
C ILE A 135 4.16 -11.45 5.62
N SER A 136 4.65 -10.24 5.86
CA SER A 136 6.06 -9.98 6.16
C SER A 136 6.49 -10.67 7.45
N MET A 137 5.69 -10.55 8.51
CA MET A 137 5.91 -11.25 9.78
C MET A 137 5.88 -12.76 9.59
N SER A 138 4.96 -13.29 8.79
CA SER A 138 4.89 -14.73 8.52
C SER A 138 6.16 -15.23 7.80
N LYS A 139 6.66 -14.49 6.81
CA LYS A 139 7.90 -14.82 6.10
C LYS A 139 9.13 -14.75 7.02
N GLN A 140 9.24 -13.68 7.80
CA GLN A 140 10.34 -13.49 8.73
C GLN A 140 10.37 -14.60 9.78
N LEU A 141 9.22 -14.88 10.42
CA LEU A 141 9.12 -15.89 11.46
C LEU A 141 9.43 -17.29 10.93
N ASN A 142 9.01 -17.59 9.69
CA ASN A 142 9.35 -18.85 9.02
C ASN A 142 10.86 -18.99 8.81
N HIS A 143 11.52 -17.94 8.32
CA HIS A 143 12.96 -17.91 8.14
C HIS A 143 13.72 -18.03 9.47
N ASP A 144 13.33 -17.23 10.47
CA ASP A 144 13.98 -17.16 11.77
C ASP A 144 13.82 -18.45 12.58
N ALA A 145 12.75 -19.21 12.36
CA ALA A 145 12.57 -20.53 12.99
C ALA A 145 13.72 -21.51 12.69
N TYR A 146 14.34 -21.39 11.50
CA TYR A 146 15.46 -22.25 11.10
C TYR A 146 16.83 -21.60 11.34
N ASN A 147 16.87 -20.33 11.76
CA ASN A 147 18.11 -19.66 12.14
C ASN A 147 18.28 -19.65 13.65
N ARG A 148 19.19 -20.48 14.17
CA ARG A 148 19.44 -20.64 15.60
C ARG A 148 19.80 -19.32 16.31
N SER A 149 20.50 -18.40 15.66
CA SER A 149 20.86 -17.11 16.28
C SER A 149 19.65 -16.25 16.61
N ASN A 150 18.52 -16.50 15.95
CA ASN A 150 17.32 -15.70 16.02
C ASN A 150 16.27 -16.28 16.98
N HIS A 151 16.51 -17.49 17.52
CA HIS A 151 15.54 -18.19 18.39
C HIS A 151 15.15 -17.38 19.62
N LYS A 152 16.06 -16.57 20.19
CA LYS A 152 15.77 -15.67 21.32
C LYS A 152 14.72 -14.58 21.03
N TYR A 153 14.39 -14.33 19.75
CA TYR A 153 13.40 -13.33 19.34
C TYR A 153 12.05 -13.94 18.96
N ILE A 154 11.93 -15.27 18.91
CA ILE A 154 10.77 -15.95 18.34
C ILE A 154 9.49 -15.65 19.13
N ALA A 155 9.52 -15.69 20.47
CA ALA A 155 8.33 -15.36 21.27
C ALA A 155 7.84 -13.92 21.02
N HIS A 156 8.77 -12.96 20.91
CA HIS A 156 8.43 -11.60 20.56
C HIS A 156 7.81 -11.49 19.16
N GLN A 157 8.39 -12.16 18.17
CA GLN A 157 7.86 -12.19 16.80
C GLN A 157 6.48 -12.84 16.71
N VAL A 158 6.23 -13.92 17.47
CA VAL A 158 4.90 -14.56 17.58
C VAL A 158 3.90 -13.60 18.22
N ALA A 159 4.29 -12.85 19.25
CA ALA A 159 3.42 -11.84 19.86
C ALA A 159 3.06 -10.71 18.88
N LEU A 160 4.01 -10.23 18.08
CA LEU A 160 3.76 -9.25 17.01
C LEU A 160 2.80 -9.81 15.95
N LEU A 161 2.98 -11.08 15.55
CA LEU A 161 2.08 -11.76 14.62
C LEU A 161 0.66 -11.84 15.18
N TYR A 162 0.51 -12.20 16.45
CA TYR A 162 -0.77 -12.22 17.16
C TYR A 162 -1.45 -10.84 17.18
N GLN A 163 -0.69 -9.78 17.43
CA GLN A 163 -1.19 -8.40 17.37
C GLN A 163 -1.70 -8.03 15.96
N CYS A 164 -0.99 -8.44 14.90
CA CYS A 164 -1.44 -8.22 13.51
C CYS A 164 -2.75 -8.97 13.22
N LEU A 165 -2.88 -10.22 13.69
CA LEU A 165 -4.09 -11.03 13.57
C LEU A 165 -5.28 -10.39 14.31
N ASN A 166 -5.04 -9.63 15.38
CA ASN A 166 -6.07 -8.89 16.10
C ASN A 166 -6.70 -7.77 15.29
N GLN A 167 -5.93 -7.15 14.38
CA GLN A 167 -6.39 -6.03 13.57
C GLN A 167 -7.17 -6.49 12.32
N THR A 168 -6.94 -7.72 11.85
CA THR A 168 -7.53 -8.23 10.59
C THR A 168 -9.00 -8.66 10.72
N ARG A 169 -9.46 -9.03 11.93
CA ARG A 169 -10.80 -9.56 12.26
C ARG A 169 -11.24 -10.74 11.35
N GLY A 170 -12.43 -11.31 11.58
CA GLY A 170 -12.99 -12.38 10.73
C GLY A 170 -12.28 -13.75 10.83
N GLU A 171 -11.91 -14.29 9.68
CA GLU A 171 -11.38 -15.64 9.42
C GLU A 171 -9.99 -15.87 10.03
N THR A 172 -9.38 -14.86 10.66
CA THR A 172 -8.11 -15.00 11.37
C THR A 172 -8.22 -15.57 12.79
N LYS A 173 -9.44 -15.70 13.32
CA LYS A 173 -9.71 -16.21 14.69
C LYS A 173 -9.05 -17.57 14.99
N PRO A 174 -9.04 -18.58 14.08
CA PRO A 174 -8.41 -19.87 14.38
C PRO A 174 -6.91 -19.76 14.65
N PHE A 175 -6.21 -18.85 13.97
CA PHE A 175 -4.77 -18.65 14.17
C PHE A 175 -4.45 -18.09 15.55
N LYS A 176 -5.31 -17.22 16.09
CA LYS A 176 -5.15 -16.69 17.45
C LYS A 176 -5.17 -17.80 18.49
N ARG A 177 -6.16 -18.69 18.41
CA ARG A 177 -6.29 -19.85 19.31
C ARG A 177 -5.09 -20.79 19.19
N ARG A 178 -4.61 -21.01 17.96
CA ARG A 178 -3.42 -21.81 17.71
C ARG A 178 -2.16 -21.21 18.34
N ILE A 179 -2.00 -19.88 18.29
CA ILE A 179 -0.92 -19.18 18.97
C ILE A 179 -1.09 -19.32 20.48
N GLU A 180 -2.25 -18.99 21.02
CA GLU A 180 -2.56 -19.05 22.46
C GLU A 180 -2.25 -20.43 23.06
N SER A 181 -2.51 -21.52 22.32
CA SER A 181 -2.26 -22.89 22.80
C SER A 181 -0.78 -23.29 22.92
N VAL A 182 0.13 -22.59 22.24
CA VAL A 182 1.57 -22.97 22.15
C VAL A 182 2.50 -21.84 22.61
N PHE A 183 1.96 -20.63 22.82
CA PHE A 183 2.75 -19.44 23.09
C PHE A 183 3.58 -19.55 24.38
N ASP A 184 3.00 -20.06 25.46
CA ASP A 184 3.69 -20.17 26.75
C ASP A 184 4.88 -21.14 26.67
N GLU A 185 4.76 -22.23 25.91
CA GLU A 185 5.84 -23.19 25.66
C GLU A 185 6.98 -22.54 24.87
N VAL A 186 6.65 -21.86 23.76
CA VAL A 186 7.63 -21.13 22.95
C VAL A 186 8.32 -20.07 23.78
N LYS A 187 7.57 -19.31 24.57
CA LYS A 187 8.10 -18.26 25.44
C LYS A 187 9.10 -18.85 26.44
N ALA A 188 8.73 -19.91 27.15
CA ALA A 188 9.61 -20.59 28.11
C ALA A 188 10.93 -21.05 27.48
N ILE A 189 10.90 -21.60 26.26
CA ILE A 189 12.11 -22.02 25.53
C ILE A 189 12.99 -20.82 25.19
N THR A 190 12.38 -19.76 24.65
CA THR A 190 13.11 -18.62 24.09
C THR A 190 13.66 -17.66 25.14
N GLU A 191 13.03 -17.58 26.31
CA GLU A 191 13.45 -16.72 27.44
C GLU A 191 14.24 -17.49 28.51
N GLY A 192 14.12 -18.82 28.56
CA GLY A 192 14.72 -19.65 29.61
C GLY A 192 16.21 -19.99 29.44
N SER A 193 16.85 -19.59 28.34
CA SER A 193 18.25 -19.90 28.04
C SER A 193 18.95 -18.74 27.34
N THR A 194 20.27 -18.62 27.54
CA THR A 194 21.12 -17.67 26.83
C THR A 194 21.34 -18.05 25.36
N ALA A 195 21.16 -19.34 25.03
CA ALA A 195 21.22 -19.88 23.67
C ALA A 195 20.00 -20.79 23.43
N PRO A 196 18.79 -20.21 23.32
CA PRO A 196 17.58 -20.98 23.17
C PRO A 196 17.59 -21.74 21.84
N GLU A 197 16.98 -22.92 21.85
CA GLU A 197 16.91 -23.78 20.67
C GLU A 197 15.50 -24.35 20.54
N LEU A 198 14.83 -24.01 19.45
CA LEU A 198 13.53 -24.58 19.11
C LEU A 198 13.68 -26.06 18.72
N SER A 199 12.80 -26.91 19.24
CA SER A 199 12.66 -28.28 18.75
C SER A 199 12.07 -28.32 17.34
N ASP A 200 12.24 -29.42 16.63
CA ASP A 200 11.71 -29.58 15.27
C ASP A 200 10.17 -29.55 15.22
N ALA A 201 9.51 -29.91 16.33
CA ALA A 201 8.07 -29.74 16.49
C ALA A 201 7.67 -28.26 16.47
N HIS A 202 8.38 -27.39 17.21
CA HIS A 202 8.12 -25.95 17.23
C HIS A 202 8.41 -25.30 15.86
N LYS A 203 9.52 -25.71 15.21
CA LYS A 203 9.84 -25.23 13.85
C LYS A 203 8.76 -25.60 12.85
N SER A 204 8.29 -26.86 12.89
CA SER A 204 7.20 -27.33 12.02
C SER A 204 5.90 -26.59 12.30
N TRP A 205 5.56 -26.38 13.58
CA TRP A 205 4.40 -25.60 13.97
C TRP A 205 4.45 -24.15 13.44
N LEU A 206 5.58 -23.46 13.58
CA LEU A 206 5.80 -22.11 13.05
C LEU A 206 5.67 -22.09 11.52
N ARG A 207 6.31 -23.05 10.83
CA ARG A 207 6.24 -23.17 9.37
C ARG A 207 4.80 -23.35 8.89
N ASP A 208 4.07 -24.26 9.52
CA ASP A 208 2.71 -24.58 9.12
C ASP A 208 1.77 -23.40 9.39
N MET A 209 1.88 -22.77 10.57
CA MET A 209 1.11 -21.58 10.93
C MET A 209 1.36 -20.41 9.97
N THR A 210 2.64 -20.11 9.67
CA THR A 210 3.01 -19.02 8.76
C THR A 210 2.59 -19.29 7.32
N SER A 211 2.64 -20.56 6.88
CA SER A 211 2.15 -20.99 5.57
C SER A 211 0.62 -20.86 5.46
N ASP A 212 -0.11 -21.27 6.50
CA ASP A 212 -1.58 -21.17 6.54
C ASP A 212 -2.03 -19.70 6.52
N ILE A 213 -1.37 -18.83 7.29
CA ILE A 213 -1.66 -17.39 7.29
C ILE A 213 -1.39 -16.80 5.90
N HIS A 214 -0.26 -17.14 5.29
CA HIS A 214 0.05 -16.69 3.93
C HIS A 214 -1.02 -17.16 2.94
N ARG A 215 -1.44 -18.43 3.00
CA ARG A 215 -2.52 -18.96 2.16
C ARG A 215 -3.83 -18.21 2.36
N LEU A 216 -4.22 -17.95 3.61
CA LEU A 216 -5.44 -17.19 3.92
C LEU A 216 -5.39 -15.81 3.25
N VAL A 217 -4.33 -15.04 3.51
CA VAL A 217 -4.21 -13.67 2.96
C VAL A 217 -4.16 -13.68 1.43
N SER A 218 -3.41 -14.62 0.83
CA SER A 218 -3.34 -14.76 -0.63
C SER A 218 -4.67 -15.17 -1.27
N SER A 219 -5.50 -15.95 -0.57
CA SER A 219 -6.82 -16.34 -1.06
C SER A 219 -7.87 -15.22 -1.00
N CYS A 220 -7.59 -14.13 -0.26
CA CYS A 220 -8.45 -12.97 -0.08
C CYS A 220 -9.92 -13.37 0.20
N PRO A 221 -10.20 -13.96 1.38
CA PRO A 221 -11.52 -14.44 1.76
C PRO A 221 -12.53 -13.28 1.86
N PRO A 222 -13.85 -13.57 1.91
CA PRO A 222 -14.90 -12.56 1.85
C PRO A 222 -14.74 -11.41 2.85
N SER A 223 -14.40 -11.68 4.12
CA SER A 223 -14.23 -10.59 5.10
C SER A 223 -13.07 -9.65 4.78
N MET A 224 -12.01 -10.14 4.14
CA MET A 224 -10.89 -9.31 3.70
C MET A 224 -11.30 -8.51 2.46
N ARG A 225 -11.98 -9.16 1.51
CA ARG A 225 -12.48 -8.55 0.28
C ARG A 225 -13.43 -7.39 0.55
N GLU A 226 -14.36 -7.55 1.50
CA GLU A 226 -15.32 -6.51 1.90
C GLU A 226 -14.64 -5.20 2.27
N ARG A 227 -13.50 -5.27 2.97
CA ARG A 227 -12.73 -4.08 3.37
C ARG A 227 -11.92 -3.45 2.22
N LEU A 228 -11.74 -4.19 1.12
CA LEU A 228 -11.08 -3.71 -0.09
C LEU A 228 -12.08 -3.16 -1.12
N LEU A 229 -13.39 -3.44 -0.97
CA LEU A 229 -14.43 -3.02 -1.90
C LEU A 229 -14.45 -1.52 -2.22
N PRO A 230 -14.24 -0.58 -1.27
CA PRO A 230 -14.33 0.84 -1.59
C PRO A 230 -13.45 1.28 -2.76
N VAL A 231 -12.28 0.66 -2.92
CA VAL A 231 -11.32 1.02 -3.99
C VAL A 231 -11.65 0.33 -5.32
N THR A 232 -12.38 -0.79 -5.30
CA THR A 232 -12.74 -1.52 -6.54
C THR A 232 -13.56 -0.67 -7.51
N LYS A 233 -14.39 0.25 -7.01
CA LYS A 233 -15.16 1.18 -7.85
C LYS A 233 -14.26 2.06 -8.72
N VAL A 234 -13.15 2.57 -8.15
CA VAL A 234 -12.19 3.39 -8.89
C VAL A 234 -11.56 2.60 -10.03
N PHE A 235 -11.12 1.38 -9.74
CA PHE A 235 -10.49 0.52 -10.76
C PHE A 235 -11.46 0.07 -11.85
N ASN A 236 -12.75 -0.10 -11.54
CA ASN A 236 -13.78 -0.45 -12.51
C ASN A 236 -14.24 0.73 -13.38
N SER A 237 -13.82 1.95 -13.06
CA SER A 237 -14.19 3.19 -13.79
C SER A 237 -13.16 3.57 -14.87
N LEU A 238 -12.11 2.76 -15.03
CA LEU A 238 -11.07 2.87 -16.06
C LEU A 238 -11.35 1.91 -17.22
#